data_AF-A0A6M2DCB0-F1
#
_entry.id   AF-A0A6M2DCB0-F1
#
_cell.length_a   1.000
_cell.length_b   1.000
_cell.length_c   1.000
_cell.angle_alpha   90.00
_cell.angle_beta   90.00
_cell.angle_gamma   90.00
#
_symmetry.space_group_name_H-M   'P 1'
#
loop_
_entity.id
_entity.type
_entity.pdbx_description
1 polymer ?
#
loop_
_entity_poly.entity_id
_entity_poly.type
_entity_poly.pdbx_seq_one_letter_code
_entity_poly.pdbx_strand_id
1 'polypeptide(L)'
;IANVEHMKFDIEAALNIQYGALPLPFPGMDKSTAAVCQFYNAKQGPECDKGSSCPFRHIRGDRTIVCKHWLRGLCKKGDQCEFLHEYDMSKMPECYFYSRFNACHNKECPFLHIDPESKIKDCPWYDRGFCRHGPHCRHRHVRRVLCINYLAGLCPAGPNCKHMHPRFELPAPPEPSKDVKRPPVCHFCGELGHKATYCAKIPAEQREAAIRQEEAKFRALGYFKPTRSNASGEMQPSLSDDPQLMNRGPPKPLEEVTCYKCGGKGHYANKCPKGHLAFLSHSQSNQVSNSNSFRR
;
A
#
# COMPACT_ATOMS: atom_id res chain seq x y z
N ILE A 1 -28.95 20.34 -43.54
CA ILE A 1 -28.74 19.02 -42.89
C ILE A 1 -29.83 18.93 -41.83
N ALA A 2 -30.76 17.98 -41.95
CA ALA A 2 -31.99 17.95 -41.13
C ALA A 2 -31.66 17.67 -39.66
N ASN A 3 -32.01 18.60 -38.75
CA ASN A 3 -31.87 18.42 -37.31
C ASN A 3 -33.08 17.66 -36.75
N VAL A 4 -32.83 16.57 -36.04
CA VAL A 4 -33.84 15.67 -35.45
C VAL A 4 -33.83 15.66 -33.91
N GLU A 5 -33.13 16.60 -33.25
CA GLU A 5 -33.01 16.68 -31.78
C GLU A 5 -34.35 16.82 -31.04
N HIS A 6 -35.39 17.32 -31.70
CA HIS A 6 -36.73 17.49 -31.12
C HIS A 6 -37.62 16.24 -31.24
N MET A 7 -37.20 15.24 -32.02
CA MET A 7 -37.92 13.99 -32.21
C MET A 7 -37.42 12.97 -31.19
N LYS A 8 -38.35 12.27 -30.53
CA LYS A 8 -38.01 11.11 -29.71
C LYS A 8 -38.28 9.86 -30.52
N PHE A 9 -37.27 9.01 -30.64
CA PHE A 9 -37.41 7.74 -31.34
C PHE A 9 -37.87 6.65 -30.38
N ASP A 10 -38.68 5.71 -30.87
CA ASP A 10 -39.11 4.55 -30.09
C ASP A 10 -37.91 3.72 -29.60
N ILE A 11 -36.83 3.70 -30.38
CA ILE A 11 -35.57 3.04 -30.02
C ILE A 11 -34.94 3.68 -28.77
N GLU A 12 -34.93 5.01 -28.68
CA GLU A 12 -34.38 5.71 -27.51
C GLU A 12 -35.22 5.44 -26.26
N ALA A 13 -36.55 5.46 -26.40
CA ALA A 13 -37.47 5.12 -25.32
C ALA A 13 -37.25 3.67 -24.85
N ALA A 14 -37.16 2.72 -25.78
CA ALA A 14 -36.94 1.30 -25.50
C ALA A 14 -35.59 1.02 -24.83
N LEU A 15 -34.51 1.71 -25.24
CA LEU A 15 -33.18 1.57 -24.64
C LEU A 15 -33.13 2.13 -23.20
N ASN A 16 -33.79 3.26 -22.95
CA ASN A 16 -33.81 3.86 -21.61
C ASN A 16 -34.60 3.04 -20.59
N ILE A 17 -35.72 2.43 -21.00
CA ILE A 17 -36.49 1.53 -20.13
C ILE A 17 -35.96 0.08 -20.14
N GLN A 18 -34.94 -0.22 -20.95
CA GLN A 18 -34.39 -1.56 -21.15
C GLN A 18 -35.47 -2.61 -21.51
N TYR A 19 -36.38 -2.22 -22.41
CA TYR A 19 -37.52 -3.06 -22.82
C TYR A 19 -37.03 -4.37 -23.47
N GLY A 20 -37.63 -5.50 -23.09
CA GLY A 20 -37.31 -6.80 -23.66
C GLY A 20 -35.96 -7.41 -23.23
N ALA A 21 -35.24 -6.79 -22.30
CA ALA A 21 -33.99 -7.35 -21.80
C ALA A 21 -34.25 -8.54 -20.86
N LEU A 22 -34.12 -9.76 -21.38
CA LEU A 22 -34.20 -11.00 -20.61
C LEU A 22 -32.95 -11.19 -19.72
N PRO A 23 -33.08 -11.86 -18.56
CA PRO A 23 -31.93 -12.22 -17.74
C PRO A 23 -30.99 -13.16 -18.51
N LEU A 24 -29.70 -13.08 -18.21
CA LEU A 24 -28.71 -13.96 -18.83
C LEU A 24 -28.98 -15.43 -18.47
N PRO A 25 -28.79 -16.36 -19.43
CA PRO A 25 -29.09 -17.78 -19.22
C PRO A 25 -28.13 -18.44 -18.22
N PHE A 26 -26.90 -17.93 -18.10
CA PHE A 26 -25.87 -18.47 -17.21
C PHE A 26 -25.26 -17.39 -16.32
N PRO A 27 -25.05 -17.68 -15.03
CA PRO A 27 -24.36 -16.76 -14.12
C PRO A 27 -22.88 -16.65 -14.50
N GLY A 28 -22.33 -15.42 -14.42
CA GLY A 28 -20.90 -15.18 -14.63
C GLY A 28 -20.47 -15.01 -16.09
N MET A 29 -21.40 -14.90 -17.04
CA MET A 29 -21.08 -14.47 -18.41
C MET A 29 -20.44 -13.07 -18.43
N ASP A 30 -19.53 -12.86 -19.38
CA ASP A 30 -18.87 -11.58 -19.56
C ASP A 30 -19.82 -10.57 -20.20
N LYS A 31 -20.00 -9.43 -19.53
CA LYS A 31 -20.85 -8.33 -19.97
C LYS A 31 -20.03 -7.13 -20.44
N SER A 32 -18.79 -7.39 -20.88
CA SER A 32 -17.81 -6.35 -21.18
C SER A 32 -18.22 -5.45 -22.34
N THR A 33 -18.96 -5.99 -23.32
CA THR A 33 -19.47 -5.26 -24.50
C THR A 33 -20.89 -4.74 -24.29
N ALA A 34 -21.56 -5.11 -23.18
CA ALA A 34 -22.91 -4.67 -22.90
C ALA A 34 -22.95 -3.21 -22.43
N ALA A 35 -24.06 -2.53 -22.72
CA ALA A 35 -24.30 -1.18 -22.22
C ALA A 35 -24.32 -1.15 -20.69
N VAL A 36 -24.03 0.03 -20.13
CA VAL A 36 -24.08 0.25 -18.68
C VAL A 36 -25.54 0.25 -18.22
N CYS A 37 -25.83 -0.48 -17.15
CA CYS A 37 -27.17 -0.50 -16.58
C CYS A 37 -27.51 0.87 -15.99
N GLN A 38 -28.51 1.55 -16.56
CA GLN A 38 -28.96 2.86 -16.07
C GLN A 38 -29.58 2.74 -14.67
N PHE A 39 -30.30 1.65 -14.38
CA PHE A 39 -30.94 1.43 -13.08
C PHE A 39 -29.94 1.18 -11.94
N TYR A 40 -28.83 0.47 -12.22
CA TYR A 40 -27.77 0.23 -11.24
C TYR A 40 -26.93 1.48 -10.93
N ASN A 41 -26.82 2.39 -11.89
CA ASN A 41 -26.07 3.64 -11.76
C ASN A 41 -26.94 4.85 -11.39
N ALA A 42 -28.26 4.65 -11.25
CA ALA A 42 -29.18 5.72 -10.88
C ALA A 42 -29.00 6.10 -9.41
N LYS A 43 -29.32 7.36 -9.08
CA LYS A 43 -29.17 7.97 -7.74
C LYS A 43 -29.91 7.24 -6.59
N GLN A 44 -30.67 6.17 -6.86
CA GLN A 44 -31.44 5.40 -5.89
C GLN A 44 -30.71 4.16 -5.34
N GLY A 45 -29.42 4.00 -5.61
CA GLY A 45 -28.58 2.96 -4.99
C GLY A 45 -28.31 1.75 -5.90
N PRO A 46 -27.54 0.75 -5.42
CA PRO A 46 -27.03 -0.38 -6.21
C PRO A 46 -28.05 -1.51 -6.43
N GLU A 47 -29.36 -1.22 -6.43
CA GLU A 47 -30.41 -2.23 -6.52
C GLU A 47 -30.96 -2.24 -7.96
N CYS A 48 -30.41 -3.12 -8.80
CA CYS A 48 -31.04 -3.47 -10.08
C CYS A 48 -31.91 -4.71 -9.83
N ASP A 49 -33.17 -4.70 -10.24
CA ASP A 49 -34.11 -5.84 -10.08
C ASP A 49 -33.56 -7.16 -10.65
N LYS A 50 -32.69 -7.07 -11.66
CA LYS A 50 -32.06 -8.22 -12.32
C LYS A 50 -30.76 -8.67 -11.65
N GLY A 51 -30.29 -7.96 -10.63
CA GLY A 51 -29.12 -8.32 -9.83
C GLY A 51 -27.89 -8.73 -10.67
N SER A 52 -27.32 -9.90 -10.37
CA SER A 52 -26.15 -10.44 -11.07
C SER A 52 -26.44 -11.00 -12.46
N SER A 53 -27.69 -11.41 -12.74
CA SER A 53 -28.14 -11.92 -14.04
C SER A 53 -28.60 -10.82 -15.00
N CYS A 54 -28.46 -9.55 -14.61
CA CYS A 54 -28.69 -8.40 -15.48
C CYS A 54 -27.82 -8.51 -16.75
N PRO A 55 -28.41 -8.41 -17.96
CA PRO A 55 -27.66 -8.46 -19.22
C PRO A 55 -26.76 -7.23 -19.42
N PHE A 56 -27.00 -6.16 -18.67
CA PHE A 56 -26.22 -4.94 -18.71
C PHE A 56 -25.07 -4.95 -17.70
N ARG A 57 -24.08 -4.10 -17.96
CA ARG A 57 -22.87 -3.96 -17.17
C ARG A 57 -23.14 -3.13 -15.92
N HIS A 58 -22.72 -3.64 -14.77
CA HIS A 58 -22.76 -2.95 -13.48
C HIS A 58 -21.39 -2.34 -13.15
N ILE A 59 -21.36 -1.02 -12.96
CA ILE A 59 -20.13 -0.28 -12.62
C ILE A 59 -20.13 0.04 -11.12
N ARG A 60 -19.15 -0.49 -10.38
CA ARG A 60 -18.88 -0.08 -8.99
C ARG A 60 -17.83 1.04 -8.98
N GLY A 61 -18.04 2.03 -8.11
CA GLY A 61 -17.35 3.33 -8.12
C GLY A 61 -15.94 3.35 -7.52
N ASP A 62 -15.31 2.21 -7.26
CA ASP A 62 -14.07 2.07 -6.49
C ASP A 62 -12.83 1.70 -7.32
N ARG A 63 -12.93 1.69 -8.66
CA ARG A 63 -11.86 1.19 -9.55
C ARG A 63 -10.99 2.32 -10.08
N THR A 64 -9.69 2.29 -9.75
CA THR A 64 -8.75 3.37 -10.07
C THR A 64 -7.80 3.07 -11.23
N ILE A 65 -7.45 1.79 -11.47
CA ILE A 65 -6.44 1.40 -12.47
C ILE A 65 -7.09 0.56 -13.57
N VAL A 66 -6.73 0.83 -14.83
CA VAL A 66 -7.26 0.09 -15.99
C VAL A 66 -6.80 -1.37 -15.99
N CYS A 67 -7.73 -2.28 -16.28
CA CYS A 67 -7.46 -3.71 -16.33
C CYS A 67 -6.65 -4.10 -17.57
N LYS A 68 -5.44 -4.60 -17.36
CA LYS A 68 -4.56 -5.13 -18.42
C LYS A 68 -5.21 -6.27 -19.23
N HIS A 69 -6.03 -7.11 -18.61
CA HIS A 69 -6.67 -8.26 -19.27
C HIS A 69 -7.87 -7.84 -20.13
N TRP A 70 -8.58 -6.79 -19.71
CA TRP A 70 -9.71 -6.24 -20.46
C TRP A 70 -9.25 -5.54 -21.73
N LEU A 71 -8.12 -4.83 -21.70
CA LEU A 71 -7.51 -4.23 -22.90
C LEU A 71 -7.22 -5.26 -24.02
N ARG A 72 -7.13 -6.55 -23.66
CA ARG A 72 -6.92 -7.66 -24.60
C ARG A 72 -8.19 -8.47 -24.88
N GLY A 73 -9.33 -8.12 -24.28
CA GLY A 73 -10.58 -8.89 -24.38
C GLY A 73 -10.57 -10.23 -23.64
N LEU A 74 -9.63 -10.46 -22.72
CA LEU A 74 -9.44 -11.75 -22.03
C LEU A 74 -9.87 -11.71 -20.55
N CYS A 75 -10.60 -10.68 -20.13
CA CYS A 75 -11.02 -10.55 -18.74
C CYS A 75 -12.22 -11.47 -18.42
N LYS A 76 -11.97 -12.53 -17.65
CA LYS A 76 -13.02 -13.46 -17.19
C LYS A 76 -13.86 -12.92 -16.02
N LYS A 77 -13.37 -11.89 -15.31
CA LYS A 77 -14.04 -11.36 -14.12
C LYS A 77 -15.24 -10.45 -14.45
N GLY A 78 -15.37 -10.00 -15.71
CA GLY A 78 -16.45 -9.12 -16.14
C GLY A 78 -16.65 -7.93 -15.20
N ASP A 79 -17.87 -7.75 -14.72
CA ASP A 79 -18.26 -6.65 -13.82
C ASP A 79 -17.57 -6.72 -12.44
N GLN A 80 -17.22 -7.93 -12.00
CA GLN A 80 -16.58 -8.19 -10.69
C GLN A 80 -15.06 -7.97 -10.74
N CYS A 81 -14.52 -7.47 -11.86
CA CYS A 81 -13.13 -7.11 -11.94
C CYS A 81 -12.83 -5.93 -11.00
N GLU A 82 -11.81 -6.09 -10.17
CA GLU A 82 -11.25 -5.06 -9.28
C GLU A 82 -10.60 -3.90 -10.05
N PHE A 83 -10.31 -4.12 -11.34
CA PHE A 83 -9.70 -3.15 -12.22
C PHE A 83 -10.73 -2.50 -13.15
N LEU A 84 -10.47 -1.25 -13.53
CA LEU A 84 -11.34 -0.44 -14.37
C LEU A 84 -11.41 -1.01 -15.80
N HIS A 85 -12.63 -1.18 -16.30
CA HIS A 85 -12.91 -1.61 -17.68
C HIS A 85 -13.32 -0.40 -18.53
N GLU A 86 -12.44 0.61 -18.56
CA GLU A 86 -12.58 1.82 -19.35
C GLU A 86 -11.21 2.19 -19.91
N TYR A 87 -11.19 2.74 -21.12
CA TYR A 87 -9.96 3.14 -21.77
C TYR A 87 -9.60 4.56 -21.33
N ASP A 88 -8.76 4.67 -20.30
CA ASP A 88 -8.26 5.93 -19.76
C ASP A 88 -6.74 5.85 -19.65
N MET A 89 -6.01 6.68 -20.42
CA MET A 89 -4.55 6.71 -20.44
C MET A 89 -3.96 7.21 -19.11
N SER A 90 -4.68 8.06 -18.37
CA SER A 90 -4.20 8.61 -17.11
C SER A 90 -4.18 7.56 -15.98
N LYS A 91 -5.08 6.58 -16.07
CA LYS A 91 -5.26 5.49 -15.08
C LYS A 91 -4.59 4.18 -15.52
N MET A 92 -3.77 4.24 -16.57
CA MET A 92 -3.07 3.06 -17.05
C MET A 92 -1.94 2.67 -16.08
N PRO A 93 -1.74 1.38 -15.78
CA PRO A 93 -0.62 0.95 -14.96
C PRO A 93 0.74 1.34 -15.58
N GLU A 94 1.74 1.46 -14.70
CA GLU A 94 3.13 1.73 -15.08
C GLU A 94 3.70 0.61 -15.98
N CYS A 95 4.49 1.00 -16.96
CA CYS A 95 5.19 0.05 -17.83
C CYS A 95 6.28 -0.68 -17.03
N TYR A 96 6.14 -2.00 -16.91
CA TYR A 96 7.10 -2.83 -16.19
C TYR A 96 8.52 -2.76 -16.78
N PHE A 97 8.64 -2.78 -18.12
CA PHE A 97 9.94 -2.75 -18.80
C PHE A 97 10.65 -1.41 -18.61
N TYR A 98 9.89 -0.31 -18.71
CA TYR A 98 10.43 1.03 -18.50
C TYR A 98 10.83 1.26 -17.04
N SER A 99 9.97 0.87 -16.08
CA SER A 99 10.23 1.02 -14.64
C SER A 99 11.48 0.25 -14.17
N ARG A 100 11.79 -0.90 -14.80
CA ARG A 100 12.93 -1.76 -14.40
C ARG A 100 14.21 -1.52 -15.20
N PHE A 101 14.10 -1.30 -16.50
CA PHE A 101 15.24 -1.26 -17.42
C PHE A 101 15.44 0.11 -18.06
N ASN A 102 14.62 1.12 -17.73
CA ASN A 102 14.61 2.46 -18.38
C ASN A 102 14.52 2.41 -19.91
N ALA A 103 14.05 1.30 -20.46
CA ALA A 103 13.93 1.07 -21.89
C ALA A 103 12.67 0.27 -22.17
N CYS A 104 11.82 0.80 -23.05
CA CYS A 104 10.68 0.07 -23.59
C CYS A 104 10.95 -0.19 -25.08
N HIS A 105 10.75 -1.44 -25.51
CA HIS A 105 10.98 -1.85 -26.90
C HIS A 105 9.91 -1.30 -27.85
N ASN A 106 8.69 -1.10 -27.36
CA ASN A 106 7.57 -0.61 -28.15
C ASN A 106 7.50 0.93 -28.05
N LYS A 107 7.49 1.62 -29.20
CA LYS A 107 7.35 3.08 -29.27
C LYS A 107 5.95 3.54 -28.86
N GLU A 108 4.93 2.80 -29.29
CA GLU A 108 3.52 3.03 -28.93
C GLU A 108 3.13 2.15 -27.73
N CYS A 109 3.83 2.29 -26.61
CA CYS A 109 3.50 1.55 -25.39
C CYS A 109 2.26 2.18 -24.72
N PRO A 110 1.12 1.46 -24.55
CA PRO A 110 -0.05 2.03 -23.88
C PRO A 110 0.20 2.34 -22.40
N PHE A 111 1.18 1.67 -21.78
CA PHE A 111 1.50 1.79 -20.35
C PHE A 111 2.30 3.04 -20.04
N LEU A 112 2.11 3.60 -18.84
CA LEU A 112 2.79 4.84 -18.43
C LEU A 112 4.30 4.62 -18.30
N HIS A 113 5.08 5.43 -19.03
CA HIS A 113 6.53 5.55 -18.88
C HIS A 113 6.82 6.63 -17.84
N ILE A 114 7.04 6.21 -16.59
CA ILE A 114 7.45 7.10 -15.50
C ILE A 114 8.94 6.86 -15.25
N ASP A 115 9.76 7.89 -15.43
CA ASP A 115 11.18 7.81 -15.11
C ASP A 115 11.35 7.63 -13.60
N PRO A 116 12.10 6.61 -13.13
CA PRO A 116 12.32 6.40 -11.70
C PRO A 116 13.03 7.60 -11.05
N GLU A 117 13.81 8.38 -11.80
CA GLU A 117 14.44 9.61 -11.32
C GLU A 117 13.43 10.76 -11.13
N SER A 118 12.36 10.79 -11.92
CA SER A 118 11.26 11.76 -11.76
C SER A 118 10.39 11.47 -10.53
N LYS A 119 10.41 10.24 -10.03
CA LYS A 119 9.70 9.83 -8.79
C LYS A 119 10.40 10.31 -7.53
N ILE A 120 11.70 10.62 -7.60
CA ILE A 120 12.44 11.19 -6.48
C ILE A 120 11.98 12.64 -6.31
N LYS A 121 11.31 12.92 -5.19
CA LYS A 121 10.87 14.29 -4.85
C LYS A 121 12.07 15.23 -4.82
N ASP A 122 11.86 16.44 -5.31
CA ASP A 122 12.85 17.51 -5.24
C ASP A 122 13.17 17.82 -3.77
N CYS A 123 14.43 18.10 -3.49
CA CYS A 123 14.90 18.34 -2.14
C CYS A 123 14.39 19.70 -1.63
N PRO A 124 13.54 19.74 -0.59
CA PRO A 124 13.01 21.01 -0.06
C PRO A 124 14.11 21.91 0.52
N TRP A 125 15.24 21.33 0.95
CA TRP A 125 16.38 22.09 1.47
C TRP A 125 17.21 22.72 0.33
N TYR A 126 17.37 21.99 -0.78
CA TYR A 126 18.06 22.51 -1.95
C TYR A 126 17.27 23.61 -2.65
N ASP A 127 15.94 23.47 -2.72
CA ASP A 127 15.05 24.50 -3.25
C ASP A 127 15.08 25.80 -2.43
N ARG A 128 15.41 25.71 -1.13
CA ARG A 128 15.68 26.87 -0.27
C ARG A 128 17.09 27.45 -0.42
N GLY A 129 17.90 26.88 -1.30
CA GLY A 129 19.24 27.36 -1.66
C GLY A 129 20.38 26.44 -1.19
N PHE A 130 20.22 25.72 -0.08
CA PHE A 130 21.30 24.89 0.45
C PHE A 130 20.81 23.59 1.09
N CYS A 131 21.29 22.46 0.56
CA CYS A 131 21.10 21.15 1.16
C CYS A 131 22.37 20.70 1.86
N ARG A 132 22.27 20.39 3.16
CA ARG A 132 23.38 19.88 3.99
C ARG A 132 24.01 18.60 3.46
N HIS A 133 23.24 17.76 2.77
CA HIS A 133 23.71 16.50 2.21
C HIS A 133 24.47 16.68 0.88
N GLY A 134 24.48 17.89 0.31
CA GLY A 134 25.22 18.21 -0.91
C GLY A 134 24.91 17.23 -2.05
N PRO A 135 25.90 16.77 -2.82
CA PRO A 135 25.68 15.85 -3.94
C PRO A 135 25.24 14.43 -3.52
N HIS A 136 25.33 14.09 -2.23
CA HIS A 136 24.90 12.78 -1.71
C HIS A 136 23.47 12.82 -1.14
N CYS A 137 22.68 13.85 -1.46
CA CYS A 137 21.29 13.89 -1.01
C CYS A 137 20.44 12.81 -1.70
N ARG A 138 19.61 12.13 -0.92
CA ARG A 138 18.61 11.18 -1.42
C ARG A 138 17.53 11.84 -2.28
N HIS A 139 17.27 13.13 -2.09
CA HIS A 139 16.29 13.90 -2.84
C HIS A 139 16.95 14.57 -4.05
N ARG A 140 16.19 14.75 -5.13
CA ARG A 140 16.71 15.33 -6.37
C ARG A 140 17.05 16.81 -6.16
N HIS A 141 18.24 17.22 -6.60
CA HIS A 141 18.70 18.61 -6.56
C HIS A 141 18.56 19.23 -7.95
N VAL A 142 17.49 20.02 -8.17
CA VAL A 142 17.27 20.72 -9.45
C VAL A 142 17.85 22.13 -9.35
N ARG A 143 18.90 22.41 -10.14
CA ARG A 143 19.48 23.76 -10.23
C ARG A 143 18.55 24.67 -11.03
N ARG A 144 17.97 25.67 -10.38
CA ARG A 144 17.12 26.69 -11.02
C ARG A 144 17.75 28.08 -10.86
N VAL A 145 17.62 28.90 -11.90
CA VAL A 145 18.11 30.29 -11.87
C VAL A 145 17.17 31.13 -11.02
N LEU A 146 17.71 31.73 -9.97
CA LEU A 146 17.01 32.62 -9.05
C LEU A 146 16.63 33.93 -9.75
N CYS A 147 15.43 34.43 -9.49
CA CYS A 147 15.02 35.75 -9.97
C CYS A 147 15.74 36.83 -9.18
N ILE A 148 16.57 37.63 -9.87
CA ILE A 148 17.33 38.72 -9.25
C ILE A 148 16.38 39.77 -8.65
N ASN A 149 15.31 40.14 -9.37
CA ASN A 149 14.34 41.14 -8.90
C ASN A 149 13.55 40.66 -7.68
N TYR A 150 13.22 39.36 -7.62
CA TYR A 150 12.57 38.79 -6.45
C TYR A 150 13.51 38.72 -5.25
N LEU A 151 14.78 38.37 -5.49
CA LEU A 151 15.82 38.38 -4.45
C LEU A 151 16.04 39.81 -3.91
N ALA A 152 15.91 40.82 -4.76
CA ALA A 152 15.95 42.24 -4.39
C ALA A 152 14.69 42.72 -3.66
N GLY A 153 13.67 41.86 -3.49
CA GLY A 153 12.51 42.10 -2.63
C GLY A 153 11.16 42.15 -3.37
N LEU A 154 11.13 42.52 -4.65
CA LEU A 154 9.88 42.57 -5.43
C LEU A 154 10.13 42.28 -6.90
N CYS A 155 9.52 41.20 -7.40
CA CYS A 155 9.48 40.91 -8.82
C CYS A 155 8.15 41.41 -9.42
N PRO A 156 8.18 42.30 -10.43
CA PRO A 156 6.96 42.83 -11.06
C PRO A 156 6.13 41.74 -11.78
N ALA A 157 6.75 40.61 -12.13
CA ALA A 157 6.06 39.47 -12.74
C ALA A 157 5.33 38.56 -11.73
N GLY A 158 5.48 38.80 -10.42
CA GLY A 158 4.78 38.05 -9.37
C GLY A 158 5.01 36.53 -9.45
N PRO A 159 4.01 35.67 -9.14
CA PRO A 159 4.18 34.22 -9.10
C PRO A 159 4.41 33.57 -10.47
N ASN A 160 4.18 34.30 -11.57
CA ASN A 160 4.34 33.80 -12.94
C ASN A 160 5.70 34.18 -13.57
N CYS A 161 6.69 34.56 -12.75
CA CYS A 161 8.01 34.92 -13.25
C CYS A 161 8.72 33.72 -13.91
N LYS A 162 9.46 33.97 -14.99
CA LYS A 162 10.32 32.98 -15.68
C LYS A 162 11.43 32.42 -14.77
N HIS A 163 11.87 33.22 -13.79
CA HIS A 163 12.95 32.87 -12.87
C HIS A 163 12.39 32.38 -11.53
N MET A 164 13.11 31.48 -10.86
CA MET A 164 12.62 30.86 -9.63
C MET A 164 12.53 31.88 -8.48
N HIS A 165 11.39 31.90 -7.80
CA HIS A 165 11.15 32.66 -6.58
C HIS A 165 11.24 31.71 -5.38
N PRO A 166 12.30 31.76 -4.55
CA PRO A 166 12.40 30.90 -3.37
C PRO A 166 11.30 31.20 -2.37
N ARG A 167 10.67 30.15 -1.84
CA ARG A 167 9.75 30.24 -0.70
C ARG A 167 10.58 30.02 0.58
N PHE A 168 10.89 31.10 1.28
CA PHE A 168 11.61 31.03 2.56
C PHE A 168 10.69 30.70 3.75
N GLU A 169 9.38 30.84 3.57
CA GLU A 169 8.40 30.42 4.56
C GLU A 169 8.37 28.90 4.71
N LEU A 170 8.38 28.44 5.96
CA LEU A 170 8.14 27.04 6.29
C LEU A 170 6.74 26.66 5.78
N PRO A 171 6.59 25.51 5.09
CA PRO A 171 5.27 24.91 4.94
C PRO A 171 4.65 24.83 6.33
N ALA A 172 3.38 25.19 6.47
CA ALA A 172 2.63 24.83 7.65
C ALA A 172 2.89 23.33 7.93
N PRO A 173 3.09 22.91 9.20
CA PRO A 173 3.20 21.49 9.51
C PRO A 173 2.05 20.78 8.79
N PRO A 174 2.32 19.63 8.14
CA PRO A 174 1.28 18.94 7.39
C PRO A 174 0.07 18.82 8.30
N GLU A 175 -1.05 19.43 7.86
CA GLU A 175 -2.35 19.22 8.48
C GLU A 175 -2.43 17.72 8.76
N PRO A 176 -2.65 17.30 10.03
CA PRO A 176 -2.61 15.90 10.37
C PRO A 176 -3.59 15.21 9.43
N SER A 177 -3.03 14.40 8.52
CA SER A 177 -3.79 13.44 7.75
C SER A 177 -4.74 12.78 8.73
N LYS A 178 -6.02 12.63 8.36
CA LYS A 178 -7.10 12.10 9.21
C LYS A 178 -6.82 10.71 9.82
N ASP A 179 -5.64 10.16 9.57
CA ASP A 179 -5.04 8.92 10.06
C ASP A 179 -3.99 9.12 11.18
N VAL A 180 -4.01 10.23 11.92
CA VAL A 180 -3.36 10.24 13.25
C VAL A 180 -4.19 9.33 14.15
N LYS A 181 -3.68 8.13 14.43
CA LYS A 181 -4.26 7.19 15.41
C LYS A 181 -4.56 7.97 16.68
N ARG A 182 -5.83 8.28 16.90
CA ARG A 182 -6.30 8.98 18.10
C ARG A 182 -5.80 8.19 19.31
N PRO A 183 -5.20 8.84 20.32
CA PRO A 183 -4.75 8.14 21.51
C PRO A 183 -5.92 7.33 22.08
N PRO A 184 -5.70 6.06 22.48
CA PRO A 184 -6.78 5.20 22.94
C PRO A 184 -7.49 5.87 24.12
N VAL A 185 -8.81 5.92 24.05
CA VAL A 185 -9.69 6.42 25.11
C VAL A 185 -9.93 5.27 26.07
N CYS A 186 -9.75 5.50 27.36
CA CYS A 186 -10.10 4.51 28.37
C CYS A 186 -11.62 4.28 28.38
N HIS A 187 -12.06 3.04 28.15
CA HIS A 187 -13.48 2.67 28.16
C HIS A 187 -14.17 2.84 29.52
N PHE A 188 -13.41 3.00 30.61
CA PHE A 188 -13.95 3.12 31.97
C PHE A 188 -14.03 4.58 32.45
N CYS A 189 -13.00 5.40 32.22
CA CYS A 189 -12.98 6.80 32.70
C CYS A 189 -13.09 7.85 31.59
N GLY A 190 -13.03 7.48 30.32
CA GLY A 190 -13.11 8.41 29.20
C GLY A 190 -11.87 9.28 28.98
N GLU A 191 -10.82 9.13 29.78
CA GLU A 191 -9.58 9.91 29.65
C GLU A 191 -8.68 9.35 28.54
N LEU A 192 -8.01 10.25 27.83
CA LEU A 192 -7.13 9.93 26.70
C LEU A 192 -5.74 9.51 27.19
N GLY A 193 -5.15 8.49 26.56
CA GLY A 193 -3.73 8.16 26.74
C GLY A 193 -3.42 6.91 27.56
N HIS A 194 -4.44 6.17 28.02
CA HIS A 194 -4.24 4.88 28.69
C HIS A 194 -5.33 3.86 28.34
N LYS A 195 -5.01 2.56 28.45
CA LYS A 195 -5.98 1.47 28.28
C LYS A 195 -6.74 1.23 29.59
N ALA A 196 -7.97 0.72 29.50
CA ALA A 196 -8.83 0.46 30.67
C ALA A 196 -8.16 -0.43 31.73
N THR A 197 -7.27 -1.35 31.33
CA THR A 197 -6.49 -2.19 32.25
C THR A 197 -5.56 -1.41 33.19
N TYR A 198 -5.11 -0.21 32.79
CA TYR A 198 -4.19 0.64 33.56
C TYR A 198 -4.88 1.90 34.09
N CYS A 199 -6.21 1.92 34.13
CA CYS A 199 -6.98 3.05 34.63
C CYS A 199 -6.92 3.13 36.16
N ALA A 200 -6.40 4.24 36.69
CA ALA A 200 -6.29 4.52 38.12
C ALA A 200 -7.65 4.70 38.81
N LYS A 201 -8.72 5.00 38.05
CA LYS A 201 -10.07 5.21 38.57
C LYS A 201 -10.91 3.94 38.71
N ILE A 202 -10.42 2.77 38.30
CA ILE A 202 -11.15 1.51 38.50
C ILE A 202 -11.01 1.07 39.97
N PRO A 203 -12.12 0.88 40.72
CA PRO A 203 -12.08 0.32 42.07
C PRO A 203 -11.41 -1.05 42.08
N ALA A 204 -10.59 -1.34 43.10
CA ALA A 204 -9.80 -2.58 43.17
C ALA A 204 -10.65 -3.86 42.99
N GLU A 205 -11.85 -3.87 43.58
CA GLU A 205 -12.81 -4.98 43.48
C GLU A 205 -13.29 -5.23 42.03
N GLN A 206 -13.50 -4.18 41.24
CA GLN A 206 -13.88 -4.31 39.83
C GLN A 206 -12.70 -4.70 38.94
N ARG A 207 -11.47 -4.33 39.33
CA ARG A 207 -10.25 -4.78 38.64
C ARG A 207 -10.05 -6.28 38.83
N GLU A 208 -10.28 -6.78 40.05
CA GLU A 208 -10.20 -8.22 40.36
C GLU A 208 -11.29 -9.03 39.63
N ALA A 209 -12.51 -8.50 39.54
CA ALA A 209 -13.59 -9.13 38.79
C ALA A 209 -13.29 -9.22 37.27
N ALA A 210 -12.71 -8.16 36.70
CA ALA A 210 -12.30 -8.14 35.29
C ALA A 210 -11.15 -9.13 35.02
N ILE A 211 -10.15 -9.20 35.90
CA ILE A 211 -9.05 -10.17 35.81
C ILE A 211 -9.60 -11.60 35.92
N ARG A 212 -10.52 -11.85 36.86
CA ARG A 212 -11.15 -13.18 37.04
C ARG A 212 -11.98 -13.60 35.84
N GLN A 213 -12.70 -12.67 35.20
CA GLN A 213 -13.41 -12.93 33.95
C GLN A 213 -12.46 -13.19 32.78
N GLU A 214 -11.39 -12.42 32.66
CA GLU A 214 -10.39 -12.58 31.59
C GLU A 214 -9.62 -13.91 31.75
N GLU A 215 -9.30 -14.30 32.99
CA GLU A 215 -8.66 -15.58 33.34
C GLU A 215 -9.60 -16.78 33.11
N ALA A 216 -10.89 -16.65 33.43
CA ALA A 216 -11.90 -17.66 33.07
C ALA A 216 -12.04 -17.83 31.55
N LYS A 217 -11.98 -16.72 30.79
CA LYS A 217 -11.98 -16.74 29.31
C LYS A 217 -10.73 -17.41 28.75
N PHE A 218 -9.55 -17.11 29.31
CA PHE A 218 -8.28 -17.70 28.89
C PHE A 218 -8.21 -19.20 29.21
N ARG A 219 -8.73 -19.61 30.38
CA ARG A 219 -8.87 -21.01 30.78
C ARG A 219 -9.85 -21.77 29.88
N ALA A 220 -10.96 -21.14 29.48
CA ALA A 220 -11.91 -21.72 28.52
C ALA A 220 -11.29 -21.91 27.10
N LEU A 221 -10.29 -21.11 26.75
CA LEU A 221 -9.52 -21.22 25.50
C LEU A 221 -8.28 -22.12 25.62
N GLY A 222 -8.06 -22.78 26.76
CA GLY A 222 -7.03 -23.81 26.94
C GLY A 222 -5.60 -23.31 27.18
N TYR A 223 -5.40 -22.02 27.48
CA TYR A 223 -4.06 -21.47 27.74
C TYR A 223 -3.77 -21.36 29.25
N PHE A 224 -2.70 -22.01 29.73
CA PHE A 224 -2.25 -21.99 31.13
C PHE A 224 -1.17 -20.92 31.36
N LYS A 225 -1.28 -20.13 32.44
CA LYS A 225 -0.33 -19.05 32.79
C LYS A 225 0.63 -19.53 33.90
N PRO A 226 1.97 -19.38 33.78
CA PRO A 226 2.88 -19.80 34.84
C PRO A 226 2.94 -18.78 35.97
N THR A 227 2.96 -19.25 37.21
CA THR A 227 3.10 -18.45 38.44
C THR A 227 4.57 -18.08 38.67
N ARG A 228 4.87 -16.85 39.10
CA ARG A 228 6.23 -16.44 39.51
C ARG A 228 6.28 -16.28 41.04
N SER A 229 7.16 -17.03 41.69
CA SER A 229 7.60 -16.80 43.08
C SER A 229 8.80 -15.85 43.09
N ASN A 230 8.85 -14.97 44.08
CA ASN A 230 9.90 -13.97 44.29
C ASN A 230 11.22 -14.60 44.79
N ALA A 231 12.36 -14.15 44.24
CA ALA A 231 13.62 -14.01 44.98
C ALA A 231 14.58 -13.04 44.25
N SER A 232 15.28 -12.26 45.06
CA SER A 232 16.20 -11.12 44.84
C SER A 232 17.47 -11.38 44.02
N GLY A 233 18.01 -10.33 43.36
CA GLY A 233 19.44 -10.23 43.00
C GLY A 233 19.78 -9.57 41.65
N GLU A 234 20.06 -8.27 41.70
CA GLU A 234 20.98 -7.40 40.92
C GLU A 234 21.36 -7.58 39.42
N MET A 235 21.43 -6.39 38.79
CA MET A 235 22.27 -5.91 37.66
C MET A 235 21.72 -5.91 36.21
N GLN A 236 21.68 -4.68 35.66
CA GLN A 236 21.46 -4.24 34.26
C GLN A 236 22.67 -4.61 33.33
N PRO A 237 22.66 -4.45 31.97
CA PRO A 237 21.88 -3.49 31.16
C PRO A 237 21.33 -3.96 29.78
N SER A 238 20.40 -3.14 29.25
CA SER A 238 20.01 -2.87 27.84
C SER A 238 20.17 -3.93 26.74
N LEU A 239 19.09 -4.21 25.99
CA LEU A 239 18.96 -3.96 24.54
C LEU A 239 17.59 -4.45 24.00
N SER A 240 16.90 -3.55 23.29
CA SER A 240 15.89 -3.76 22.22
C SER A 240 14.86 -4.90 22.31
N ASP A 241 13.60 -4.47 22.47
CA ASP A 241 12.35 -5.16 22.15
C ASP A 241 12.34 -5.94 20.82
N ASP A 242 12.00 -7.24 20.88
CA ASP A 242 11.20 -7.94 19.86
C ASP A 242 10.42 -9.12 20.49
N PRO A 243 9.06 -9.07 20.55
CA PRO A 243 8.26 -10.04 21.30
C PRO A 243 7.78 -11.24 20.45
N GLN A 244 8.69 -12.03 19.88
CA GLN A 244 8.33 -13.18 19.02
C GLN A 244 8.94 -14.55 19.40
N LEU A 245 9.57 -14.71 20.58
CA LEU A 245 10.21 -15.99 20.93
C LEU A 245 10.08 -16.38 22.41
N MET A 246 8.89 -16.77 22.86
CA MET A 246 8.74 -17.45 24.16
C MET A 246 7.67 -18.55 24.07
N ASN A 247 7.88 -19.54 23.20
CA ASN A 247 7.10 -20.79 23.24
C ASN A 247 7.84 -22.01 22.67
N ARG A 248 9.08 -22.25 23.12
CA ARG A 248 9.75 -23.54 22.91
C ARG A 248 10.47 -23.94 24.19
N GLY A 249 10.22 -25.17 24.63
CA GLY A 249 11.01 -25.82 25.67
C GLY A 249 12.50 -25.90 25.30
N PRO A 250 13.33 -26.50 26.17
CA PRO A 250 14.78 -26.53 25.98
C PRO A 250 15.14 -26.98 24.56
N PRO A 251 16.05 -26.28 23.85
CA PRO A 251 16.37 -26.61 22.47
C PRO A 251 16.96 -28.02 22.41
N LYS A 252 16.36 -28.87 21.59
CA LYS A 252 16.90 -30.20 21.27
C LYS A 252 18.30 -30.05 20.66
N PRO A 253 19.25 -30.95 20.97
CA PRO A 253 20.59 -30.90 20.39
C PRO A 253 20.50 -30.89 18.86
N LEU A 254 21.35 -30.10 18.19
CA LEU A 254 21.27 -29.85 16.74
C LEU A 254 21.23 -31.14 15.90
N GLU A 255 21.81 -32.22 16.39
CA GLU A 255 21.85 -33.55 15.77
C GLU A 255 20.46 -34.21 15.62
N GLU A 256 19.49 -33.88 16.48
CA GLU A 256 18.12 -34.39 16.41
C GLU A 256 17.20 -33.52 15.53
N VAL A 257 17.68 -32.34 15.13
CA VAL A 257 16.89 -31.36 14.38
C VAL A 257 16.92 -31.72 12.89
N THR A 258 15.79 -32.19 12.37
CA THR A 258 15.57 -32.42 10.93
C THR A 258 15.10 -31.13 10.24
N CYS A 259 15.76 -30.80 9.13
CA CYS A 259 15.38 -29.67 8.30
C CYS A 259 14.15 -30.01 7.46
N TYR A 260 13.04 -29.31 7.68
CA TYR A 260 11.79 -29.52 6.94
C TYR A 260 11.89 -29.21 5.43
N LYS A 261 12.93 -28.52 4.95
CA LYS A 261 13.12 -28.20 3.53
C LYS A 261 13.91 -29.26 2.75
N CYS A 262 14.81 -30.00 3.41
CA CYS A 262 15.68 -30.97 2.73
C CYS A 262 15.71 -32.37 3.38
N GLY A 263 15.05 -32.55 4.53
CA GLY A 263 15.01 -33.81 5.29
C GLY A 263 16.29 -34.15 6.06
N GLY A 264 17.39 -33.41 5.90
CA GLY A 264 18.66 -33.67 6.58
C GLY A 264 18.67 -33.24 8.06
N LYS A 265 19.38 -34.00 8.91
CA LYS A 265 19.58 -33.70 10.34
C LYS A 265 20.75 -32.72 10.56
N GLY A 266 20.81 -32.02 11.69
CA GLY A 266 21.96 -31.17 12.04
C GLY A 266 21.78 -29.66 11.80
N HIS A 267 20.67 -29.21 11.21
CA HIS A 267 20.44 -27.78 10.93
C HIS A 267 18.95 -27.42 10.84
N TYR A 268 18.64 -26.16 11.17
CA TYR A 268 17.29 -25.61 11.03
C TYR A 268 17.02 -25.12 9.59
N ALA A 269 15.76 -25.13 9.15
CA ALA A 269 15.33 -24.80 7.79
C ALA A 269 15.75 -23.39 7.27
N ASN A 270 16.09 -22.48 8.18
CA ASN A 270 16.57 -21.13 7.85
C ASN A 270 18.06 -21.10 7.49
N LYS A 271 18.82 -22.15 7.82
CA LYS A 271 20.24 -22.33 7.53
C LYS A 271 20.42 -23.60 6.69
N CYS A 272 19.50 -23.84 5.75
CA CYS A 272 19.52 -25.04 4.93
C CYS A 272 20.44 -24.84 3.70
N PRO A 273 21.55 -25.58 3.58
CA PRO A 273 22.47 -25.47 2.45
C PRO A 273 21.90 -26.04 1.15
N LYS A 274 20.76 -26.75 1.22
CA LYS A 274 20.03 -27.32 0.07
C LYS A 274 18.68 -26.65 -0.17
N GLY A 275 18.38 -25.55 0.52
CA GLY A 275 17.14 -24.81 0.32
C GLY A 275 17.12 -24.13 -1.05
N HIS A 276 15.92 -23.86 -1.59
CA HIS A 276 15.71 -23.17 -2.87
C HIS A 276 16.46 -21.81 -2.99
N LEU A 277 16.96 -21.25 -1.89
CA LEU A 277 17.74 -20.00 -1.82
C LEU A 277 19.24 -20.20 -1.51
N ALA A 278 19.76 -21.44 -1.55
CA ALA A 278 21.16 -21.77 -1.23
C ALA A 278 22.19 -21.13 -2.19
N PHE A 279 21.76 -20.62 -3.34
CA PHE A 279 22.61 -19.88 -4.27
C PHE A 279 23.05 -18.50 -3.75
N LEU A 280 22.40 -17.96 -2.71
CA LEU A 280 22.71 -16.61 -2.19
C LEU A 280 23.84 -16.58 -1.15
N SER A 281 24.31 -17.73 -0.65
CA SER A 281 25.30 -17.77 0.46
C SER A 281 26.75 -17.98 0.04
N HIS A 282 27.05 -18.12 -1.26
CA HIS A 282 28.42 -18.34 -1.77
C HIS A 282 29.14 -17.08 -2.26
N SER A 283 28.55 -15.89 -2.11
CA SER A 283 29.11 -14.64 -2.66
C SER A 283 29.84 -13.75 -1.65
N GLN A 284 30.16 -14.23 -0.44
CA GLN A 284 30.86 -13.42 0.59
C GLN A 284 32.26 -13.90 1.01
N SER A 285 32.87 -14.86 0.32
CA SER A 285 34.20 -15.38 0.72
C SER A 285 35.34 -15.13 -0.27
N ASN A 286 35.23 -14.19 -1.23
CA ASN A 286 36.28 -14.00 -2.24
C ASN A 286 36.74 -12.55 -2.49
N GLN A 287 36.78 -11.69 -1.45
CA GLN A 287 37.40 -10.36 -1.55
C GLN A 287 38.50 -10.11 -0.50
N VAL A 288 39.38 -11.08 -0.26
CA VAL A 288 40.67 -10.81 0.39
C VAL A 288 41.76 -11.69 -0.23
N SER A 289 42.35 -11.24 -1.35
CA SER A 289 43.74 -11.54 -1.76
C SER A 289 44.01 -11.05 -3.19
N ASN A 290 44.47 -9.81 -3.34
CA ASN A 290 45.64 -9.47 -4.16
C ASN A 290 45.90 -7.96 -4.15
N SER A 291 46.67 -7.53 -3.15
CA SER A 291 47.50 -6.34 -3.23
C SER A 291 48.91 -6.76 -3.64
N ASN A 292 49.34 -6.32 -4.83
CA ASN A 292 50.72 -6.05 -5.28
C ASN A 292 50.96 -6.58 -6.70
N SER A 293 51.13 -5.68 -7.67
CA SER A 293 52.43 -5.47 -8.33
C SER A 293 52.30 -4.60 -9.59
N PHE A 294 53.40 -3.87 -9.85
CA PHE A 294 53.79 -3.16 -11.06
C PHE A 294 53.44 -1.67 -11.21
N ARG A 295 54.38 -0.87 -10.69
CA ARG A 295 54.97 0.30 -11.35
C ARG A 295 55.35 -0.02 -12.80
N ARG A 296 54.93 0.82 -13.75
CA ARG A 296 55.76 1.71 -14.58
C ARG A 296 54.85 2.59 -15.42
#